data_AF-A0A921LB62-F1
#
_entry.id   AF-A0A921LB62-F1
#
_cell.length_a   1.000
_cell.length_b   1.000
_cell.length_c   1.000
_cell.angle_alpha   90.00
_cell.angle_beta   90.00
_cell.angle_gamma   90.00
#
_symmetry.space_group_name_H-M   'P 1'
#
loop_
_entity.id
_entity.type
_entity.pdbx_description
1 polymer ?
#
loop_
_entity_poly.entity_id
_entity_poly.type
_entity_poly.pdbx_seq_one_letter_code
_entity_poly.pdbx_strand_id
1 'polypeptide(L)'
;MRKGRKYGLWMWVWITVGLLLSACGEDAYHYPSVRLEFLTAYSDVEGQLDRVVADDGKEYPVWTDDSGSQTRPDSLVRIISNYEVVQAEGTEGVRLYAVSAAIAPVPLPADKFADGVKTDPVDVLSIWLGRNYLNLMLEVKAQHARHQFHFVENRVTVDTEARRSSVELTLYHDDGGDTQAYTQRAYCSVPLAGYAVEGVDVVELDFHVHTYSGEVSTYHFEYIPIL
;
A
#
# COMPACT_ATOMS: atom_id res chain seq x y z
N MET A 1 6.41 -77.57 0.88
CA MET A 1 6.23 -76.37 1.72
C MET A 1 7.22 -75.32 1.21
N ARG A 2 6.94 -74.07 0.82
CA ARG A 2 5.77 -73.18 0.86
C ARG A 2 6.02 -72.14 -0.26
N LYS A 3 5.57 -72.40 -1.50
CA LYS A 3 5.59 -71.42 -2.61
C LYS A 3 4.30 -70.61 -2.53
N GLY A 4 4.31 -69.50 -1.82
CA GLY A 4 3.09 -68.72 -1.63
C GLY A 4 3.28 -67.49 -0.75
N ARG A 5 4.22 -66.61 -1.09
CA ARG A 5 4.33 -65.30 -0.43
C ARG A 5 5.14 -64.27 -1.21
N LYS A 6 4.92 -64.16 -2.53
CA LYS A 6 5.51 -63.07 -3.31
C LYS A 6 4.47 -62.30 -4.13
N TYR A 7 3.40 -62.93 -4.61
CA TYR A 7 2.38 -62.24 -5.42
C TYR A 7 1.47 -61.28 -4.63
N GLY A 8 1.28 -61.50 -3.32
CA GLY A 8 0.45 -60.61 -2.49
C GLY A 8 1.06 -59.22 -2.30
N LEU A 9 2.36 -59.13 -2.00
CA LEU A 9 3.03 -57.85 -1.71
C LEU A 9 3.08 -56.94 -2.95
N TRP A 10 3.28 -57.51 -4.13
CA TRP A 10 3.30 -56.76 -5.38
C TRP A 10 1.91 -56.23 -5.75
N MET A 11 0.86 -57.02 -5.54
CA MET A 11 -0.52 -56.59 -5.78
C MET A 11 -0.94 -55.44 -4.86
N TRP A 12 -0.52 -55.45 -3.59
CA TRP A 12 -0.75 -54.32 -2.67
C TRP A 12 0.01 -53.07 -3.10
N VAL A 13 1.27 -53.17 -3.53
CA VAL A 13 2.05 -52.02 -4.03
C VAL A 13 1.40 -51.36 -5.24
N TRP A 14 0.88 -52.14 -6.20
CA TRP A 14 0.20 -51.60 -7.38
C TRP A 14 -1.15 -50.93 -7.03
N ILE A 15 -1.89 -51.44 -6.04
CA ILE A 15 -3.12 -50.80 -5.54
C ILE A 15 -2.80 -49.48 -4.83
N THR A 16 -1.76 -49.44 -4.00
CA THR A 16 -1.34 -48.21 -3.31
C THR A 16 -0.81 -47.15 -4.30
N VAL A 17 -0.08 -47.54 -5.34
CA VAL A 17 0.38 -46.64 -6.42
C VAL A 17 -0.80 -46.14 -7.26
N GLY A 18 -1.82 -46.99 -7.52
CA GLY A 18 -3.04 -46.56 -8.22
C GLY A 18 -3.88 -45.54 -7.43
N LEU A 19 -3.95 -45.68 -6.10
CA LEU A 19 -4.63 -44.71 -5.23
C LEU A 19 -3.88 -43.37 -5.14
N LEU A 20 -2.54 -43.38 -5.19
CA LEU A 20 -1.71 -42.17 -5.21
C LEU A 20 -1.87 -41.34 -6.51
N LEU A 21 -2.21 -41.97 -7.64
CA LEU A 21 -2.41 -41.28 -8.92
C LEU A 21 -3.81 -40.67 -9.09
N SER A 22 -4.77 -41.02 -8.22
CA SER A 22 -6.13 -40.47 -8.21
C SER A 22 -6.30 -39.27 -7.27
N ALA A 23 -5.24 -38.88 -6.54
CA ALA A 23 -5.28 -37.78 -5.58
C ALA A 23 -5.02 -36.40 -6.21
N CYS A 24 -4.72 -36.32 -7.51
CA CYS A 24 -4.82 -35.05 -8.25
C CYS A 24 -6.28 -34.85 -8.65
N GLY A 25 -7.09 -34.39 -7.70
CA GLY A 25 -8.30 -33.65 -8.06
C GLY A 25 -7.88 -32.46 -8.91
N GLU A 26 -8.56 -32.26 -10.05
CA GLU A 26 -8.48 -31.03 -10.82
C GLU A 26 -9.15 -29.90 -10.02
N ASP A 27 -8.56 -29.53 -8.88
CA ASP A 27 -8.92 -28.30 -8.19
C ASP A 27 -8.28 -27.15 -8.98
N ALA A 28 -8.92 -26.80 -10.10
CA ALA A 28 -8.67 -25.56 -10.84
C ALA A 28 -9.19 -24.37 -10.01
N TYR A 29 -8.69 -24.21 -8.79
CA TYR A 29 -8.94 -23.02 -8.00
C TYR A 29 -8.14 -21.87 -8.64
N HIS A 30 -8.81 -21.13 -9.52
CA HIS A 30 -8.28 -19.91 -10.07
C HIS A 30 -8.38 -18.82 -9.01
N TYR A 31 -7.24 -18.39 -8.49
CA TYR A 31 -7.20 -17.15 -7.73
C TYR A 31 -7.70 -16.02 -8.65
N PRO A 32 -8.74 -15.27 -8.24
CA PRO A 32 -9.20 -14.13 -9.00
C PRO A 32 -8.05 -13.13 -9.15
N SER A 33 -8.07 -12.33 -10.22
CA SER A 33 -7.05 -11.33 -10.56
C SER A 33 -7.12 -10.09 -9.66
N VAL A 34 -7.15 -10.34 -8.36
CA VAL A 34 -7.29 -9.38 -7.29
C VAL A 34 -5.97 -8.64 -7.09
N ARG A 35 -6.09 -7.33 -6.92
CA ARG A 35 -4.98 -6.40 -6.70
C ARG A 35 -5.06 -5.84 -5.28
N LEU A 36 -3.91 -5.55 -4.69
CA LEU A 36 -3.78 -4.75 -3.47
C LEU A 36 -2.99 -3.50 -3.83
N GLU A 37 -3.67 -2.38 -4.04
CA GLU A 37 -3.04 -1.14 -4.51
C GLU A 37 -3.57 0.07 -3.76
N PHE A 38 -2.77 1.13 -3.75
CA PHE A 38 -3.22 2.43 -3.33
C PHE A 38 -4.07 3.06 -4.44
N LEU A 39 -5.19 3.66 -4.07
CA LEU A 39 -6.12 4.33 -4.97
C LEU A 39 -6.53 5.67 -4.39
N THR A 40 -6.92 6.59 -5.27
CA THR A 40 -7.64 7.81 -4.89
C THR A 40 -9.13 7.57 -5.11
N ALA A 41 -9.91 7.49 -4.05
CA ALA A 41 -11.35 7.24 -4.13
C ALA A 41 -12.14 8.53 -3.97
N TYR A 42 -13.24 8.63 -4.72
CA TYR A 42 -14.22 9.70 -4.65
C TYR A 42 -15.50 9.13 -4.07
N SER A 43 -16.13 9.91 -3.19
CA SER A 43 -17.41 9.59 -2.63
C SER A 43 -18.50 10.52 -3.13
N ASP A 44 -19.70 9.97 -3.27
CA ASP A 44 -20.89 10.70 -3.67
C ASP A 44 -21.51 11.49 -2.49
N VAL A 45 -22.67 12.10 -2.73
CA VAL A 45 -23.44 12.89 -1.76
C VAL A 45 -23.94 12.07 -0.57
N GLU A 46 -23.94 10.73 -0.66
CA GLU A 46 -24.32 9.81 0.40
C GLU A 46 -23.09 9.23 1.14
N GLY A 47 -21.87 9.52 0.66
CA GLY A 47 -20.61 9.03 1.22
C GLY A 47 -20.20 7.64 0.72
N GLN A 48 -20.88 7.14 -0.32
CA GLN A 48 -20.55 5.88 -0.99
C GLN A 48 -19.45 6.11 -2.03
N LEU A 49 -18.55 5.15 -2.18
CA LEU A 49 -17.50 5.24 -3.19
C LEU A 49 -18.10 4.97 -4.58
N ASP A 50 -18.03 5.95 -5.47
CA ASP A 50 -18.57 5.84 -6.84
C ASP A 50 -17.47 5.74 -7.91
N ARG A 51 -16.24 6.13 -7.56
CA ARG A 51 -15.13 6.23 -8.50
C ARG A 51 -13.78 6.10 -7.82
N VAL A 52 -12.83 5.46 -8.49
CA VAL A 52 -11.43 5.36 -8.05
C VAL A 52 -10.46 5.71 -9.17
N VAL A 53 -9.31 6.24 -8.80
CA VAL A 53 -8.18 6.52 -9.70
C VAL A 53 -6.95 5.79 -9.18
N ALA A 54 -6.41 4.91 -10.02
CA ALA A 54 -5.15 4.22 -9.77
C ALA A 54 -3.95 5.15 -10.00
N ASP A 55 -2.79 4.76 -9.49
CA ASP A 55 -1.59 5.59 -9.54
C ASP A 55 -0.96 5.73 -10.93
N ASP A 56 -1.34 4.84 -11.87
CA ASP A 56 -1.04 4.99 -13.29
C ASP A 56 -1.94 6.03 -13.99
N GLY A 57 -2.87 6.63 -13.25
CA GLY A 57 -3.82 7.63 -13.74
C GLY A 57 -5.10 7.04 -14.31
N LYS A 58 -5.25 5.71 -14.36
CA LYS A 58 -6.46 5.09 -14.87
C LYS A 58 -7.60 5.24 -13.87
N GLU A 59 -8.74 5.65 -14.40
CA GLU A 59 -9.96 5.89 -13.65
C GLU A 59 -10.96 4.77 -13.88
N TYR A 60 -11.63 4.36 -12.82
CA TYR A 60 -12.65 3.32 -12.86
C TYR A 60 -13.89 3.77 -12.08
N PRO A 61 -15.11 3.58 -12.64
CA PRO A 61 -16.32 3.60 -11.84
C PRO A 61 -16.31 2.44 -10.84
N VAL A 62 -16.81 2.68 -9.64
CA VAL A 62 -17.07 1.63 -8.64
C VAL A 62 -18.45 1.05 -8.93
N TRP A 63 -18.49 -0.21 -9.36
CA TRP A 63 -19.76 -0.89 -9.63
C TRP A 63 -20.28 -1.67 -8.43
N THR A 64 -19.37 -2.10 -7.56
CA THR A 64 -19.71 -2.83 -6.35
C THR A 64 -18.68 -2.51 -5.29
N ASP A 65 -19.14 -2.13 -4.11
CA ASP A 65 -18.32 -1.98 -2.91
C ASP A 65 -18.82 -2.95 -1.83
N ASP A 66 -18.11 -4.07 -1.68
CA ASP A 66 -18.40 -5.09 -0.66
C ASP A 66 -17.67 -4.80 0.67
N SER A 67 -16.84 -3.74 0.73
CA SER A 67 -16.07 -3.42 1.93
C SER A 67 -16.94 -2.92 3.09
N GLY A 68 -18.13 -2.39 2.78
CA GLY A 68 -19.00 -1.71 3.74
C GLY A 68 -18.39 -0.41 4.28
N SER A 69 -17.37 0.13 3.61
CA SER A 69 -16.73 1.38 4.02
C SER A 69 -17.70 2.56 3.86
N GLN A 70 -17.64 3.50 4.80
CA GLN A 70 -18.33 4.79 4.67
C GLN A 70 -17.29 5.88 4.74
N THR A 71 -17.40 6.84 3.83
CA THR A 71 -16.51 7.98 3.78
C THR A 71 -17.32 9.26 3.94
N ARG A 72 -16.62 10.39 4.14
CA ARG A 72 -17.31 11.68 4.19
C ARG A 72 -18.01 11.91 2.83
N PRO A 73 -19.25 12.42 2.80
CA PRO A 73 -19.89 12.80 1.54
C PRO A 73 -19.07 13.81 0.73
N ASP A 74 -19.13 13.70 -0.60
CA ASP A 74 -18.48 14.60 -1.57
C ASP A 74 -16.99 14.81 -1.26
N SER A 75 -16.27 13.72 -1.00
CA SER A 75 -14.88 13.77 -0.55
C SER A 75 -13.94 12.95 -1.43
N LEU A 76 -12.67 13.33 -1.38
CA LEU A 76 -11.57 12.57 -1.95
C LEU A 76 -10.77 11.97 -0.80
N VAL A 77 -10.55 10.66 -0.85
CA VAL A 77 -9.79 9.93 0.16
C VAL A 77 -8.74 9.04 -0.49
N ARG A 78 -7.54 9.02 0.08
CA ARG A 78 -6.50 8.06 -0.29
C ARG A 78 -6.78 6.74 0.43
N ILE A 79 -6.90 5.66 -0.32
CA ILE A 79 -7.21 4.33 0.22
C ILE A 79 -6.16 3.31 -0.22
N ILE A 80 -6.09 2.21 0.54
CA ILE A 80 -5.54 0.93 0.09
C ILE A 80 -6.72 -0.03 -0.08
N SER A 81 -6.82 -0.67 -1.24
CA SER A 81 -7.96 -1.55 -1.54
C SER A 81 -7.51 -2.90 -2.06
N ASN A 82 -8.21 -3.94 -1.60
CA ASN A 82 -8.27 -5.21 -2.30
C ASN A 82 -9.40 -5.11 -3.34
N TYR A 83 -9.10 -5.19 -4.63
CA TYR A 83 -10.09 -4.99 -5.68
C TYR A 83 -9.80 -5.81 -6.94
N GLU A 84 -10.81 -5.95 -7.77
CA GLU A 84 -10.68 -6.50 -9.12
C GLU A 84 -11.21 -5.50 -10.15
N VAL A 85 -10.56 -5.47 -11.32
CA VAL A 85 -11.12 -4.80 -12.49
C VAL A 85 -12.08 -5.79 -13.17
N VAL A 86 -13.34 -5.38 -13.29
CA VAL A 86 -14.42 -6.15 -13.90
C VAL A 86 -14.82 -5.51 -15.22
N GLN A 87 -15.24 -6.35 -16.17
CA GLN A 87 -15.81 -5.88 -17.43
C GLN A 87 -17.28 -6.22 -17.51
N ALA A 88 -18.09 -5.22 -17.83
CA ALA A 88 -19.51 -5.35 -18.10
C ALA A 88 -19.84 -4.44 -19.28
N GLU A 89 -20.60 -4.97 -20.25
CA GLU A 89 -21.09 -4.22 -21.41
C GLU A 89 -19.99 -3.45 -22.19
N GLY A 90 -18.76 -3.98 -22.21
CA GLY A 90 -17.63 -3.39 -22.92
C GLY A 90 -16.95 -2.22 -22.21
N THR A 91 -17.34 -1.91 -20.98
CA THR A 91 -16.68 -0.92 -20.11
C THR A 91 -15.94 -1.64 -18.98
N GLU A 92 -14.92 -1.00 -18.42
CA GLU A 92 -14.23 -1.46 -17.21
C GLU A 92 -14.75 -0.70 -15.99
N GLY A 93 -14.98 -1.43 -14.91
CA GLY A 93 -15.24 -0.89 -13.58
C GLY A 93 -14.48 -1.68 -12.53
N VAL A 94 -14.67 -1.33 -11.27
CA VAL A 94 -14.07 -2.07 -10.16
C VAL A 94 -15.11 -2.64 -9.22
N ARG A 95 -14.76 -3.80 -8.66
CA ARG A 95 -15.37 -4.34 -7.45
C ARG A 95 -14.37 -4.22 -6.31
N LEU A 96 -14.75 -3.49 -5.26
CA LEU A 96 -13.94 -3.32 -4.05
C LEU A 96 -14.33 -4.39 -3.04
N TYR A 97 -13.37 -5.23 -2.63
CA TYR A 97 -13.61 -6.28 -1.63
C TYR A 97 -13.32 -5.82 -0.20
N ALA A 98 -12.27 -5.01 -0.04
CA ALA A 98 -11.89 -4.44 1.24
C ALA A 98 -11.21 -3.10 1.01
N VAL A 99 -11.60 -2.10 1.79
CA VAL A 99 -11.11 -0.73 1.71
C VAL A 99 -10.63 -0.29 3.09
N SER A 100 -9.43 0.29 3.12
CA SER A 100 -8.91 0.98 4.30
C SER A 100 -8.37 2.35 3.90
N ALA A 101 -8.55 3.36 4.75
CA ALA A 101 -7.90 4.64 4.55
C ALA A 101 -6.38 4.50 4.66
N ALA A 102 -5.66 5.07 3.69
CA ALA A 102 -4.21 5.22 3.79
C ALA A 102 -3.87 6.46 4.65
N ILE A 103 -2.75 6.40 5.34
CA ILE A 103 -2.22 7.53 6.10
C ILE A 103 -1.63 8.53 5.09
N ALA A 104 -2.36 9.61 4.83
CA ALA A 104 -1.98 10.60 3.81
C ALA A 104 -2.11 12.07 4.27
N PRO A 105 -1.59 12.47 5.44
CA PRO A 105 -1.55 13.88 5.80
C PRO A 105 -0.57 14.66 4.92
N VAL A 106 -0.86 15.94 4.69
CA VAL A 106 0.08 16.85 4.01
C VAL A 106 1.30 17.05 4.91
N PRO A 107 2.55 17.03 4.39
CA PRO A 107 3.73 17.29 5.19
C PRO A 107 3.68 18.64 5.92
N LEU A 108 4.32 18.72 7.09
CA LEU A 108 4.38 19.94 7.90
C LEU A 108 5.80 20.23 8.37
N PRO A 109 6.20 21.50 8.51
CA PRO A 109 7.49 21.84 9.09
C PRO A 109 7.57 21.41 10.56
N ALA A 110 8.80 21.16 11.02
CA ALA A 110 9.08 20.60 12.35
C ALA A 110 8.48 21.41 13.52
N ASP A 111 8.29 22.73 13.37
CA ASP A 111 7.72 23.61 14.39
C ASP A 111 6.22 23.38 14.64
N LYS A 112 5.53 22.61 13.78
CA LYS A 112 4.10 22.27 13.94
C LYS A 112 3.85 21.06 14.83
N PHE A 113 4.89 20.31 15.18
CA PHE A 113 4.78 19.14 16.06
C PHE A 113 4.97 19.60 17.51
N ALA A 114 3.86 19.71 18.25
CA ALA A 114 3.83 20.29 19.60
C ALA A 114 4.79 19.60 20.58
N ASP A 115 4.91 18.28 20.49
CA ASP A 115 5.78 17.44 21.34
C ASP A 115 7.15 17.15 20.70
N GLY A 116 7.50 17.94 19.67
CA GLY A 116 8.66 17.74 18.82
C GLY A 116 8.49 16.62 17.80
N VAL A 117 9.46 16.48 16.91
CA VAL A 117 9.50 15.41 15.91
C VAL A 117 9.82 14.08 16.61
N LYS A 118 9.01 13.06 16.33
CA LYS A 118 9.21 11.66 16.75
C LYS A 118 9.53 10.80 15.53
N THR A 119 10.51 9.92 15.66
CA THR A 119 10.98 9.05 14.59
C THR A 119 11.18 7.62 15.10
N ASP A 120 10.20 7.11 15.83
CA ASP A 120 10.23 5.74 16.31
C ASP A 120 10.42 4.78 15.13
N PRO A 121 11.27 3.75 15.28
CA PRO A 121 11.75 3.00 14.13
C PRO A 121 10.66 2.17 13.44
N VAL A 122 10.78 2.04 12.11
CA VAL A 122 9.95 1.17 11.25
C VAL A 122 10.82 0.50 10.20
N ASP A 123 10.42 -0.66 9.68
CA ASP A 123 11.06 -1.23 8.49
C ASP A 123 10.26 -0.86 7.23
N VAL A 124 10.96 -0.55 6.14
CA VAL A 124 10.33 -0.20 4.85
C VAL A 124 10.24 -1.46 4.00
N LEU A 125 9.02 -1.96 3.80
CA LEU A 125 8.76 -3.11 2.94
C LEU A 125 8.82 -2.71 1.46
N SER A 126 8.26 -1.55 1.12
CA SER A 126 8.28 -1.01 -0.24
C SER A 126 8.00 0.50 -0.23
N ILE A 127 8.60 1.20 -1.19
CA ILE A 127 8.45 2.65 -1.37
C ILE A 127 8.54 2.99 -2.87
N TRP A 128 7.60 3.77 -3.39
CA TRP A 128 7.56 4.16 -4.81
C TRP A 128 6.73 5.42 -5.06
N LEU A 129 7.04 6.13 -6.13
CA LEU A 129 6.20 7.23 -6.64
C LEU A 129 4.97 6.67 -7.37
N GLY A 130 3.81 7.27 -7.13
CA GLY A 130 2.56 6.95 -7.81
C GLY A 130 1.72 8.21 -7.96
N ARG A 131 1.45 8.63 -9.20
CA ARG A 131 0.81 9.92 -9.50
C ARG A 131 1.49 11.06 -8.73
N ASN A 132 0.75 11.81 -7.92
CA ASN A 132 1.27 12.91 -7.08
C ASN A 132 1.53 12.46 -5.63
N TYR A 133 1.86 11.19 -5.41
CA TYR A 133 2.13 10.62 -4.10
C TYR A 133 3.48 9.87 -4.06
N LEU A 134 4.13 9.89 -2.90
CA LEU A 134 5.11 8.88 -2.53
C LEU A 134 4.43 7.84 -1.63
N ASN A 135 4.28 6.61 -2.12
CA ASN A 135 3.63 5.54 -1.39
C ASN A 135 4.64 4.72 -0.59
N LEU A 136 4.23 4.28 0.61
CA LEU A 136 5.02 3.45 1.48
C LEU A 136 4.19 2.30 2.06
N MET A 137 4.77 1.12 2.04
CA MET A 137 4.36 -0.02 2.85
C MET A 137 5.40 -0.21 3.94
N LEU A 138 4.98 -0.01 5.19
CA LEU A 138 5.84 -0.05 6.37
C LEU A 138 5.50 -1.27 7.23
N GLU A 139 6.50 -1.75 7.94
CA GLU A 139 6.38 -2.77 8.97
C GLU A 139 6.71 -2.16 10.33
N VAL A 140 5.74 -2.19 11.25
CA VAL A 140 5.87 -1.66 12.61
C VAL A 140 5.67 -2.78 13.63
N LYS A 141 6.44 -2.74 14.71
CA LYS A 141 6.24 -3.64 15.85
C LYS A 141 5.29 -2.97 16.83
N ALA A 142 4.12 -3.57 17.02
CA ALA A 142 3.05 -3.01 17.82
C ALA A 142 2.37 -4.11 18.66
N GLN A 143 1.72 -3.71 19.76
CA GLN A 143 0.94 -4.60 20.60
C GLN A 143 -0.41 -4.00 20.98
N HIS A 144 -0.41 -2.82 21.59
CA HIS A 144 -1.59 -2.24 22.23
C HIS A 144 -1.74 -0.73 22.04
N ALA A 145 -0.63 0.01 21.97
CA ALA A 145 -0.68 1.46 21.85
C ALA A 145 -1.07 1.89 20.44
N ARG A 146 -1.54 3.14 20.33
CA ARG A 146 -1.88 3.73 19.04
C ARG A 146 -0.63 4.38 18.46
N HIS A 147 -0.25 3.90 17.28
CA HIS A 147 0.80 4.52 16.49
C HIS A 147 0.27 5.75 15.75
N GLN A 148 1.03 6.84 15.76
CA GLN A 148 0.73 8.07 15.02
C GLN A 148 1.77 8.28 13.93
N PHE A 149 1.30 8.68 12.76
CA PHE A 149 2.14 8.88 11.59
C PHE A 149 1.88 10.25 10.97
N HIS A 150 2.94 10.86 10.48
CA HIS A 150 2.91 12.10 9.70
C HIS A 150 4.16 12.18 8.82
N PHE A 151 4.33 13.29 8.11
CA PHE A 151 5.57 13.62 7.40
C PHE A 151 6.07 14.99 7.85
N VAL A 152 7.37 15.06 8.13
CA VAL A 152 8.07 16.30 8.48
C VAL A 152 8.68 16.87 7.21
N GLU A 153 8.37 18.13 6.90
CA GLU A 153 9.05 18.92 5.88
C GLU A 153 10.32 19.52 6.49
N ASN A 154 11.46 18.90 6.23
CA ASN A 154 12.75 19.37 6.78
C ASN A 154 13.22 20.61 6.02
N ARG A 155 13.09 20.58 4.69
CA ARG A 155 13.56 21.64 3.81
C ARG A 155 12.85 21.60 2.47
N VAL A 156 12.55 22.79 1.94
CA VAL A 156 12.13 23.00 0.56
C VAL A 156 12.97 24.12 -0.03
N THR A 157 13.58 23.89 -1.18
CA THR A 157 14.31 24.90 -1.96
C THR A 157 13.75 24.91 -3.36
N VAL A 158 13.33 26.07 -3.86
CA VAL A 158 12.81 26.23 -5.22
C VAL A 158 13.81 27.03 -6.05
N ASP A 159 14.21 26.46 -7.18
CA ASP A 159 15.03 27.11 -8.20
C ASP A 159 14.21 27.21 -9.50
N THR A 160 13.59 28.36 -9.70
CA THR A 160 12.78 28.62 -10.90
C THR A 160 13.62 28.83 -12.16
N GLU A 161 14.90 29.19 -12.04
CA GLU A 161 15.80 29.32 -13.20
C GLU A 161 16.17 27.94 -13.74
N ALA A 162 16.53 27.02 -12.84
CA ALA A 162 16.75 25.61 -13.16
C ALA A 162 15.45 24.82 -13.39
N ARG A 163 14.29 25.42 -13.07
CA ARG A 163 12.95 24.79 -13.11
C ARG A 163 12.87 23.53 -12.25
N ARG A 164 13.54 23.53 -11.09
CA ARG A 164 13.60 22.40 -10.16
C ARG A 164 13.30 22.84 -8.73
N SER A 165 12.80 21.92 -7.92
CA SER A 165 12.77 22.08 -6.47
C SER A 165 13.41 20.90 -5.77
N SER A 166 14.14 21.15 -4.68
CA SER A 166 14.66 20.12 -3.78
C SER A 166 13.83 20.10 -2.52
N VAL A 167 13.30 18.92 -2.17
CA VAL A 167 12.41 18.68 -1.03
C VAL A 167 13.01 17.58 -0.18
N GLU A 168 13.17 17.84 1.11
CA GLU A 168 13.70 16.90 2.09
C GLU A 168 12.63 16.61 3.13
N LEU A 169 12.19 15.36 3.24
CA LEU A 169 11.14 14.92 4.13
C LEU A 169 11.60 13.79 5.06
N THR A 170 11.02 13.72 6.25
CA THR A 170 11.22 12.60 7.19
C THR A 170 9.87 11.99 7.56
N LEU A 171 9.82 10.66 7.67
CA LEU A 171 8.68 9.97 8.28
C LEU A 171 8.60 10.36 9.78
N TYR A 172 7.50 11.01 10.17
CA TYR A 172 7.15 11.13 11.59
C TYR A 172 6.44 9.85 12.01
N HIS A 173 6.92 9.26 13.11
CA HIS A 173 6.30 8.12 13.75
C HIS A 173 6.46 8.22 15.26
N ASP A 174 5.33 8.18 15.96
CA ASP A 174 5.24 8.12 17.41
C ASP A 174 4.50 6.82 17.78
N ASP A 175 5.22 5.87 18.35
CA ASP A 175 4.65 4.58 18.78
C ASP A 175 3.90 4.68 20.12
N GLY A 176 3.92 5.83 20.79
CA GLY A 176 3.27 6.04 22.08
C GLY A 176 3.91 5.23 23.22
N GLY A 177 5.15 4.77 23.04
CA GLY A 177 5.83 3.86 23.95
C GLY A 177 5.31 2.42 23.88
N ASP A 178 4.81 1.98 22.72
CA ASP A 178 4.26 0.63 22.58
C ASP A 178 5.32 -0.46 22.82
N THR A 179 4.84 -1.64 23.19
CA THR A 179 5.69 -2.83 23.23
C THR A 179 5.91 -3.33 21.80
N GLN A 180 7.19 -3.41 21.40
CA GLN A 180 7.61 -3.95 20.11
C GLN A 180 7.43 -5.49 20.04
N ALA A 181 6.19 -5.98 19.97
CA ALA A 181 5.85 -7.40 20.07
C ALA A 181 5.73 -8.10 18.71
N TYR A 182 4.73 -7.73 17.90
CA TYR A 182 4.45 -8.38 16.61
C TYR A 182 4.42 -7.37 15.47
N THR A 183 4.81 -7.83 14.28
CA THR A 183 4.84 -6.99 13.08
C THR A 183 3.44 -6.76 12.51
N GLN A 184 3.10 -5.50 12.28
CA GLN A 184 1.90 -5.05 11.60
C GLN A 184 2.28 -4.19 10.38
N ARG A 185 1.39 -4.09 9.39
CA ARG A 185 1.58 -3.22 8.23
C ARG A 185 0.93 -1.85 8.45
N ALA A 186 1.66 -0.80 8.10
CA ALA A 186 1.11 0.54 7.93
C ALA A 186 1.24 0.98 6.46
N TYR A 187 0.20 1.62 5.94
CA TYR A 187 0.11 2.05 4.55
C TYR A 187 0.05 3.57 4.51
N CYS A 188 1.10 4.19 3.97
CA CYS A 188 1.25 5.65 3.94
C CYS A 188 1.35 6.15 2.50
N SER A 189 0.83 7.35 2.23
CA SER A 189 1.02 8.06 0.97
C SER A 189 1.32 9.52 1.26
N VAL A 190 2.53 9.99 0.99
CA VAL A 190 2.88 11.41 1.12
C VAL A 190 2.26 12.18 -0.04
N PRO A 191 1.35 13.15 0.19
CA PRO A 191 0.86 14.01 -0.88
C PRO A 191 1.98 14.97 -1.33
N LEU A 192 2.35 14.90 -2.61
CA LEU A 192 3.44 15.71 -3.19
C LEU A 192 2.94 16.89 -4.03
N ALA A 193 1.63 17.00 -4.27
CA ALA A 193 1.04 18.06 -5.09
C ALA A 193 1.36 19.47 -4.56
N GLY A 194 1.60 19.64 -3.25
CA GLY A 194 2.00 20.93 -2.67
C GLY A 194 3.36 21.44 -3.16
N TYR A 195 4.22 20.56 -3.68
CA TYR A 195 5.52 20.90 -4.24
C TYR A 195 5.48 21.14 -5.76
N ALA A 196 4.31 20.94 -6.39
CA ALA A 196 4.06 21.22 -7.79
C ALA A 196 3.82 22.73 -8.00
N VAL A 197 4.87 23.54 -7.83
CA VAL A 197 4.78 25.00 -7.94
C VAL A 197 4.97 25.46 -9.40
N GLU A 198 4.35 26.58 -9.76
CA GLU A 198 4.48 27.15 -11.11
C GLU A 198 5.97 27.43 -11.43
N GLY A 199 6.42 26.98 -12.61
CA GLY A 199 7.80 27.15 -13.05
C GLY A 199 8.75 26.02 -12.65
N VAL A 200 8.28 25.01 -11.90
CA VAL A 200 9.03 23.79 -11.59
C VAL A 200 8.56 22.63 -12.47
N ASP A 201 9.50 21.99 -13.15
CA ASP A 201 9.25 20.78 -13.96
C ASP A 201 9.58 19.49 -13.20
N VAL A 202 10.55 19.55 -12.27
CA VAL A 202 11.04 18.37 -11.54
C VAL A 202 11.24 18.70 -10.07
N VAL A 203 10.77 17.80 -9.21
CA VAL A 203 11.01 17.81 -7.76
C VAL A 203 12.01 16.71 -7.44
N GLU A 204 13.18 17.09 -6.93
CA GLU A 204 14.12 16.18 -6.29
C GLU A 204 13.64 15.94 -4.86
N LEU A 205 13.37 14.68 -4.51
CA LEU A 205 12.83 14.30 -3.21
C LEU A 205 13.79 13.37 -2.48
N ASP A 206 14.22 13.81 -1.31
CA ASP A 206 14.92 12.99 -0.33
C ASP A 206 13.94 12.64 0.80
N PHE A 207 13.73 11.34 1.04
CA PHE A 207 12.85 10.85 2.09
C PHE A 207 13.61 9.99 3.10
N HIS A 208 13.54 10.37 4.37
CA HIS A 208 14.28 9.72 5.46
C HIS A 208 13.36 8.90 6.36
N VAL A 209 13.83 7.70 6.73
CA VAL A 209 13.14 6.77 7.64
C VAL A 209 14.12 6.22 8.66
N HIS A 210 13.80 6.33 9.94
CA HIS A 210 14.53 5.64 11.00
C HIS A 210 14.07 4.18 11.09
N THR A 211 15.01 3.23 11.11
CA THR A 211 14.70 1.79 11.05
C THR A 211 15.11 1.02 12.30
N TYR A 212 14.61 -0.20 12.44
CA TYR A 212 14.94 -1.05 13.60
C TYR A 212 16.42 -1.49 13.63
N SER A 213 17.19 -1.32 12.55
CA SER A 213 18.64 -1.54 12.57
C SER A 213 19.39 -0.45 13.35
N GLY A 214 18.73 0.67 13.65
CA GLY A 214 19.33 1.87 14.25
C GLY A 214 19.89 2.85 13.23
N GLU A 215 19.75 2.57 11.93
CA GLU A 215 20.19 3.43 10.84
C GLU A 215 19.04 4.30 10.30
N VAL A 216 19.41 5.39 9.62
CA VAL A 216 18.47 6.18 8.81
C VAL A 216 18.58 5.74 7.36
N SER A 217 17.53 5.14 6.84
CA SER A 217 17.41 4.87 5.41
C SER A 217 16.98 6.14 4.68
N THR A 218 17.70 6.50 3.62
CA THR A 218 17.37 7.66 2.77
C THR A 218 17.04 7.17 1.37
N TYR A 219 15.91 7.63 0.84
CA TYR A 219 15.42 7.30 -0.49
C TYR A 219 15.40 8.56 -1.35
N HIS A 220 15.98 8.47 -2.54
CA HIS A 220 16.11 9.58 -3.47
C HIS A 220 15.21 9.34 -4.68
N PHE A 221 14.42 10.35 -5.05
CA PHE A 221 13.51 10.29 -6.19
C PHE A 221 13.57 11.57 -7.03
N GLU A 222 13.34 11.42 -8.34
CA GLU A 222 12.94 12.52 -9.21
C GLU A 222 11.45 12.38 -9.54
N TYR A 223 10.66 13.34 -9.08
CA TYR A 223 9.21 13.38 -9.29
C TYR A 223 8.87 14.47 -10.30
N ILE A 224 8.10 14.11 -11.33
CA ILE A 224 7.56 15.05 -12.32
C ILE A 224 6.11 15.34 -11.94
N PRO A 225 5.78 16.56 -11.49
CA PRO A 225 4.44 16.84 -11.01
C PRO A 225 3.37 16.80 -12.10
N ILE A 226 2.19 16.28 -11.74
CA ILE A 226 0.99 16.35 -12.58
C ILE A 226 0.14 17.49 -12.06
N LEU A 227 0.02 18.57 -12.84
CA LEU A 227 -0.82 19.74 -12.55
C LEU A 227 -2.28 19.50 -12.92
#